data_AF-A0A423XPN9-F1
#
_entry.id   AF-A0A423XPN9-F1
#
_cell.length_a   1.000
_cell.length_b   1.000
_cell.length_c   1.000
_cell.angle_alpha   90.00
_cell.angle_beta   90.00
_cell.angle_gamma   90.00
#
_symmetry.space_group_name_H-M   'P 1'
#
loop_
_entity.id
_entity.type
_entity.pdbx_description
1 polymer ?
#
loop_
_entity_poly.entity_id
_entity_poly.type
_entity_poly.pdbx_seq_one_letter_code
_entity_poly.pdbx_strand_id
1 'polypeptide(L)'
;AKPERKCKSCPPEGKVMPMVRRCSRWSMVTISYQTRICGTFYNPETKQIEESKYCGVSFDGWKDKLCQFWEAKARYDQFFRDDGSKKPWWTGNHSAINQASRHQAVATVNQPLKVVWIFMQPLS
;
A
#
# COMPACT_ATOMS: atom_id res chain seq x y z
N ALA A 1 -33.24 -13.98 14.50
CA ALA A 1 -31.98 -13.35 14.03
C ALA A 1 -32.23 -12.66 12.70
N LYS A 2 -31.90 -11.37 12.54
CA LYS A 2 -31.92 -10.72 11.23
C LYS A 2 -30.81 -11.36 10.38
N PRO A 3 -31.04 -11.72 9.11
CA PRO A 3 -29.97 -12.21 8.26
C PRO A 3 -28.92 -11.11 8.16
N GLU A 4 -27.68 -11.42 8.54
CA GLU A 4 -26.53 -10.58 8.25
C GLU A 4 -26.56 -10.29 6.75
N ARG A 5 -26.76 -9.03 6.38
CA ARG A 5 -26.70 -8.61 4.98
C ARG A 5 -25.32 -9.02 4.51
N LYS A 6 -25.22 -10.04 3.63
CA LYS A 6 -23.98 -10.37 2.92
C LYS A 6 -23.36 -9.06 2.49
N CYS A 7 -22.14 -8.78 2.98
CA CYS A 7 -21.41 -7.57 2.62
C CYS A 7 -21.56 -7.35 1.12
N LYS A 8 -21.83 -6.10 0.71
CA LYS A 8 -21.85 -5.73 -0.72
C LYS A 8 -20.61 -6.36 -1.36
N SER A 9 -20.82 -7.23 -2.35
CA SER A 9 -19.73 -7.97 -3.01
C SER A 9 -18.63 -6.97 -3.38
N CYS A 10 -17.43 -7.21 -2.87
CA CYS A 10 -16.31 -6.31 -3.06
C CYS A 10 -15.69 -6.58 -4.45
N PRO A 11 -15.65 -5.63 -5.39
CA PRO A 11 -15.28 -5.93 -6.78
C PRO A 11 -13.94 -6.64 -7.01
N PRO A 12 -12.87 -6.39 -6.21
CA PRO A 12 -11.61 -7.12 -6.28
C PRO A 12 -11.64 -8.55 -5.75
N GLU A 13 -12.66 -8.96 -4.99
CA GLU A 13 -12.74 -10.30 -4.39
C GLU A 13 -12.64 -11.40 -5.45
N GLY A 14 -11.74 -12.36 -5.25
CA GLY A 14 -11.42 -13.42 -6.22
C GLY A 14 -10.67 -12.96 -7.47
N LYS A 15 -10.34 -11.66 -7.60
CA LYS A 15 -9.64 -11.07 -8.76
C LYS A 15 -8.29 -10.44 -8.40
N VAL A 16 -7.97 -10.33 -7.12
CA VAL A 16 -6.65 -9.88 -6.66
C VAL A 16 -5.62 -10.95 -6.99
N MET A 17 -4.57 -10.56 -7.71
CA MET A 17 -3.47 -11.45 -8.05
C MET A 17 -2.29 -11.22 -7.12
N PRO A 18 -1.62 -12.28 -6.62
CA PRO A 18 -0.35 -12.12 -5.94
C PRO A 18 0.70 -11.60 -6.92
N MET A 19 1.58 -10.73 -6.43
CA MET A 19 2.74 -10.21 -7.15
C MET A 19 3.95 -10.27 -6.24
N VAL A 20 5.13 -10.50 -6.81
CA VAL A 20 6.40 -10.43 -6.08
C VAL A 20 7.20 -9.22 -6.52
N ARG A 21 7.77 -8.50 -5.56
CA ARG A 21 8.66 -7.37 -5.80
C ARG A 21 10.03 -7.63 -5.21
N ARG A 22 11.08 -7.44 -6.02
CA ARG A 22 12.47 -7.49 -5.53
C ARG A 22 12.75 -6.23 -4.72
N CYS A 23 13.18 -6.40 -3.48
CA CYS A 23 13.45 -5.33 -2.51
C CYS A 23 14.90 -5.34 -2.00
N SER A 24 15.85 -5.84 -2.80
CA SER A 24 17.28 -5.96 -2.43
C SER A 24 17.96 -4.65 -2.02
N ARG A 25 17.40 -3.49 -2.38
CA ARG A 25 17.90 -2.14 -2.03
C ARG A 25 17.06 -1.45 -0.94
N TRP A 26 16.05 -2.11 -0.40
CA TRP A 26 15.17 -1.53 0.61
C TRP A 26 15.80 -1.67 1.99
N SER A 27 15.51 -0.70 2.86
CA SER A 27 15.91 -0.79 4.25
C SER A 27 15.07 -1.87 4.97
N MET A 28 15.66 -2.50 5.99
CA MET A 28 14.91 -3.44 6.85
C MET A 28 13.70 -2.77 7.50
N VAL A 29 13.77 -1.48 7.83
CA VAL A 29 12.64 -0.73 8.40
C VAL A 29 11.48 -0.65 7.40
N THR A 30 11.76 -0.41 6.12
CA THR A 30 10.74 -0.41 5.07
C THR A 30 10.08 -1.78 4.92
N ILE A 31 10.90 -2.84 4.84
CA ILE A 31 10.42 -4.22 4.69
C ILE A 31 9.56 -4.62 5.90
N SER A 32 10.09 -4.49 7.12
CA SER A 32 9.39 -4.85 8.36
C SER A 32 8.11 -4.04 8.58
N TYR A 33 8.08 -2.78 8.16
CA TYR A 33 6.87 -1.97 8.27
C TYR A 33 5.78 -2.44 7.31
N GLN A 34 6.13 -2.64 6.03
CA GLN A 34 5.16 -3.12 5.04
C GLN A 34 4.60 -4.48 5.42
N THR A 35 5.45 -5.45 5.80
CA THR A 35 4.98 -6.78 6.20
C THR A 35 4.04 -6.71 7.42
N ARG A 36 4.38 -5.89 8.43
CA ARG A 36 3.54 -5.72 9.63
C ARG A 36 2.20 -5.06 9.34
N ILE A 37 2.19 -3.98 8.58
CA ILE A 37 0.98 -3.19 8.32
C ILE A 37 0.10 -3.88 7.27
N CYS A 38 0.69 -4.23 6.14
CA CYS A 38 -0.04 -4.81 5.02
C CYS A 38 -0.30 -6.31 5.20
N GLY A 39 0.41 -6.98 6.11
CA GLY A 39 0.27 -8.42 6.36
C GLY A 39 0.90 -9.27 5.26
N THR A 40 1.91 -8.73 4.57
CA THR A 40 2.57 -9.42 3.46
C THR A 40 3.76 -10.24 3.91
N PHE A 41 4.11 -11.24 3.10
CA PHE A 41 5.26 -12.09 3.33
C PHE A 41 6.51 -11.52 2.67
N TYR A 42 7.64 -11.57 3.38
CA TYR A 42 8.96 -11.25 2.86
C TYR A 42 9.85 -12.50 2.90
N ASN A 43 10.41 -12.88 1.76
CA ASN A 43 11.41 -13.92 1.66
C ASN A 43 12.82 -13.30 1.77
N PRO A 44 13.57 -13.56 2.86
CA PRO A 44 14.90 -13.01 3.06
C PRO A 44 15.97 -13.61 2.15
N GLU A 45 15.81 -14.86 1.71
CA GLU A 45 16.76 -15.55 0.84
C GLU A 45 16.75 -14.95 -0.56
N THR A 46 15.55 -14.75 -1.13
CA THR A 46 15.38 -14.18 -2.47
C THR A 46 15.30 -12.65 -2.48
N LYS A 47 15.20 -12.02 -1.29
CA LYS A 47 14.98 -10.58 -1.09
C LYS A 47 13.77 -10.09 -1.88
N GLN A 48 12.66 -10.82 -1.74
CA GLN A 48 11.38 -10.52 -2.40
C GLN A 48 10.28 -10.35 -1.37
N ILE A 49 9.41 -9.38 -1.60
CA ILE A 49 8.20 -9.16 -0.80
C ILE A 49 6.98 -9.40 -1.67
N GLU A 50 5.94 -9.97 -1.08
CA GLU A 50 4.64 -10.11 -1.72
C GLU A 50 3.89 -8.78 -1.73
N GLU A 51 3.21 -8.53 -2.83
CA GLU A 51 2.32 -7.39 -3.08
C GLU A 51 1.04 -7.93 -3.73
N SER A 52 0.02 -7.08 -3.81
CA SER A 52 -1.26 -7.40 -4.44
C SER A 52 -1.41 -6.61 -5.74
N LYS A 53 -1.90 -7.26 -6.80
CA LYS A 53 -2.18 -6.59 -8.08
C LYS A 53 -3.65 -6.69 -8.44
N TYR A 54 -4.22 -5.57 -8.85
CA TYR A 54 -5.61 -5.48 -9.33
C TYR A 54 -5.76 -4.37 -10.36
N CYS A 55 -6.51 -4.63 -11.44
CA CYS A 55 -6.68 -3.69 -12.56
C CYS A 55 -5.36 -3.12 -13.12
N GLY A 56 -4.29 -3.94 -13.14
CA GLY A 56 -2.97 -3.52 -13.61
C GLY A 56 -2.17 -2.64 -12.62
N VAL A 57 -2.73 -2.33 -11.45
CA VAL A 57 -2.11 -1.52 -10.40
C VAL A 57 -1.67 -2.41 -9.24
N SER A 58 -0.48 -2.12 -8.70
CA SER A 58 0.10 -2.83 -7.55
C SER A 58 -0.16 -2.08 -6.26
N PHE A 59 -0.40 -2.81 -5.19
CA PHE A 59 -0.65 -2.33 -3.83
C PHE A 59 0.18 -3.14 -2.85
N ASP A 60 0.64 -2.51 -1.76
CA ASP A 60 1.45 -3.22 -0.77
C ASP A 60 0.70 -4.35 -0.07
N GLY A 61 -0.64 -4.31 0.07
CA GLY A 61 -1.42 -5.46 0.53
C GLY A 61 -2.93 -5.34 0.35
N TRP A 62 -3.62 -6.48 0.50
CA TRP A 62 -5.08 -6.63 0.34
C TRP A 62 -5.76 -7.03 1.66
N LYS A 63 -6.80 -6.29 2.05
CA LYS A 63 -7.67 -6.58 3.20
C LYS A 63 -9.07 -6.92 2.70
N ASP A 64 -9.27 -8.19 2.37
CA ASP A 64 -10.50 -8.78 1.84
C ASP A 64 -11.75 -8.41 2.66
N LYS A 65 -11.70 -8.65 3.97
CA LYS A 65 -12.82 -8.39 4.91
C LYS A 65 -13.22 -6.92 5.00
N LEU A 66 -12.32 -6.01 4.62
CA LEU A 66 -12.52 -4.56 4.68
C LEU A 66 -12.78 -3.94 3.31
N CYS A 67 -12.70 -4.72 2.23
CA CYS A 67 -12.72 -4.24 0.85
C CYS A 67 -11.69 -3.10 0.64
N GLN A 68 -10.44 -3.33 1.07
CA GLN A 68 -9.40 -2.30 1.12
C GLN A 68 -8.06 -2.79 0.59
N PHE A 69 -7.43 -1.99 -0.27
CA PHE A 69 -5.98 -2.09 -0.50
C PHE A 69 -5.24 -1.15 0.44
N TRP A 70 -4.13 -1.62 0.99
CA TRP A 70 -3.27 -0.84 1.88
C TRP A 70 -1.92 -0.56 1.21
N GLU A 71 -1.42 0.66 1.40
CA GLU A 71 -0.11 1.12 0.96
C GLU A 71 0.65 1.65 2.18
N ALA A 72 1.83 1.09 2.46
CA ALA A 72 2.63 1.40 3.64
C ALA A 72 3.90 2.18 3.25
N LYS A 73 4.06 3.40 3.76
CA LYS A 73 5.26 4.21 3.53
C LYS A 73 6.03 4.42 4.82
N ALA A 74 7.13 3.68 4.97
CA ALA A 74 8.07 3.87 6.08
C ALA A 74 8.99 5.08 5.82
N ARG A 75 9.40 5.76 6.89
CA ARG A 75 10.37 6.87 6.86
C ARG A 75 10.02 7.96 5.82
N TYR A 76 8.75 8.27 5.64
CA TYR A 76 8.33 9.24 4.62
C TYR A 76 8.63 10.69 5.05
N ASP A 77 8.47 10.93 6.33
CA ASP A 77 8.94 12.08 7.10
C ASP A 77 10.39 12.52 6.84
N GLN A 78 11.32 11.60 6.57
CA GLN A 78 12.75 11.89 6.35
C GLN A 78 12.97 12.87 5.19
N PHE A 79 11.98 13.03 4.31
CA PHE A 79 12.02 13.92 3.16
C PHE A 79 11.50 15.33 3.46
N PHE A 80 11.05 15.59 4.68
CA PHE A 80 10.54 16.87 5.14
C PHE A 80 11.50 17.50 6.16
N ARG A 81 11.36 18.81 6.37
CA ARG A 81 11.97 19.56 7.47
C ARG A 81 10.96 19.69 8.61
N ASP A 82 11.44 20.19 9.75
CA ASP A 82 10.62 20.38 10.95
C ASP A 82 9.44 21.33 10.73
N ASP A 83 9.58 22.27 9.79
CA ASP A 83 8.51 23.18 9.35
C ASP A 83 7.50 22.54 8.38
N GLY A 84 7.64 21.23 8.09
CA GLY A 84 6.83 20.49 7.13
C GLY A 84 7.19 20.74 5.66
N SER A 85 8.18 21.58 5.37
CA SER A 85 8.62 21.82 4.00
C SER A 85 9.39 20.62 3.44
N LYS A 86 9.20 20.37 2.15
CA LYS A 86 9.93 19.32 1.44
C LYS A 86 11.42 19.66 1.33
N LYS A 87 12.32 18.70 1.56
CA LYS A 87 13.75 18.87 1.27
C LYS A 87 13.96 19.06 -0.24
N PRO A 88 14.77 20.04 -0.71
CA PRO A 88 14.83 20.43 -2.12
C PRO A 88 15.33 19.33 -3.06
N TRP A 89 16.23 18.47 -2.57
CA TRP A 89 16.80 17.36 -3.32
C TRP A 89 15.81 16.21 -3.54
N TRP A 90 14.71 16.15 -2.78
CA TRP A 90 13.76 15.06 -2.91
C TRP A 90 12.68 15.37 -3.94
N THR A 91 12.68 14.61 -5.04
CA THR A 91 11.69 14.70 -6.13
C THR A 91 10.69 13.54 -6.12
N GLY A 92 10.80 12.63 -5.13
CA GLY A 92 9.95 11.45 -5.01
C GLY A 92 8.46 11.75 -4.75
N ASN A 93 8.12 12.99 -4.37
CA ASN A 93 6.74 13.43 -4.19
C ASN A 93 5.92 13.26 -5.48
N HIS A 94 6.48 13.52 -6.67
CA HIS A 94 5.76 13.33 -7.93
C HIS A 94 5.42 11.85 -8.17
N SER A 95 6.36 10.95 -7.84
CA SER A 95 6.12 9.50 -7.94
C SER A 95 5.03 9.03 -6.97
N ALA A 96 5.06 9.52 -5.73
CA ALA A 96 4.04 9.21 -4.73
C ALA A 96 2.65 9.70 -5.16
N ILE A 97 2.55 10.94 -5.68
CA ILE A 97 1.30 11.51 -6.19
C ILE A 97 0.78 10.69 -7.38
N ASN A 98 1.63 10.35 -8.34
CA ASN A 98 1.24 9.54 -9.51
C ASN A 98 0.78 8.13 -9.11
N GLN A 99 1.37 7.54 -8.07
CA GLN A 99 0.91 6.28 -7.50
C GLN A 99 -0.46 6.45 -6.83
N ALA A 100 -0.63 7.45 -5.97
CA ALA A 100 -1.91 7.75 -5.31
C ALA A 100 -3.03 8.01 -6.33
N SER A 101 -2.75 8.72 -7.42
CA SER A 101 -3.71 8.97 -8.50
C SER A 101 -4.17 7.67 -9.17
N ARG A 102 -3.27 6.72 -9.45
CA ARG A 102 -3.63 5.42 -10.02
C ARG A 102 -4.45 4.59 -9.03
N HIS A 103 -4.10 4.63 -7.75
CA HIS A 103 -4.86 3.97 -6.69
C HIS A 103 -6.28 4.53 -6.59
N GLN A 104 -6.42 5.86 -6.63
CA GLN A 104 -7.72 6.54 -6.60
C GLN A 104 -8.58 6.20 -7.82
N ALA A 105 -7.99 6.12 -9.01
CA ALA A 105 -8.71 5.73 -10.22
C ALA A 105 -9.33 4.32 -10.07
N VAL A 106 -8.57 3.36 -9.53
CA VAL A 106 -9.06 2.00 -9.25
C VAL A 106 -10.20 2.02 -8.23
N ALA A 107 -10.07 2.73 -7.10
CA ALA A 107 -11.12 2.82 -6.09
C ALA A 107 -12.40 3.51 -6.59
N THR A 108 -12.25 4.57 -7.39
CA THR A 108 -13.38 5.35 -7.91
C THR A 108 -14.33 4.48 -8.74
N VAL A 109 -13.76 3.64 -9.61
CA VAL A 109 -14.52 2.73 -10.49
C VAL A 109 -15.07 1.51 -9.74
N ASN A 110 -14.37 1.04 -8.70
CA ASN A 110 -14.67 -0.26 -8.06
C ASN A 110 -15.33 -0.12 -6.68
N GLN A 111 -16.33 0.74 -6.54
CA GLN A 111 -17.05 0.90 -5.27
C GLN A 111 -17.60 -0.44 -4.72
N PRO A 112 -17.50 -0.74 -3.42
CA PRO A 112 -17.11 0.16 -2.32
C PRO A 112 -15.61 0.12 -1.96
N LEU A 113 -14.74 -0.31 -2.88
CA LEU A 113 -13.30 -0.39 -2.66
C LEU A 113 -12.72 0.92 -2.14
N LYS A 114 -11.87 0.82 -1.12
CA LYS A 114 -11.04 1.92 -0.63
C LYS A 114 -9.57 1.59 -0.76
N VAL A 115 -8.73 2.62 -0.92
CA VAL A 115 -7.28 2.48 -0.79
C VAL A 115 -6.84 3.32 0.40
N VAL A 116 -6.10 2.72 1.33
CA VAL A 116 -5.64 3.35 2.56
C VAL A 116 -4.13 3.49 2.50
N TRP A 117 -3.64 4.72 2.65
CA TRP A 117 -2.21 5.00 2.75
C TRP A 117 -1.83 5.19 4.21
N ILE A 118 -0.85 4.43 4.69
CA ILE A 118 -0.42 4.40 6.08
C ILE A 118 1.05 4.82 6.14
N PHE A 119 1.29 6.01 6.67
CA PHE A 119 2.62 6.58 6.81
C PHE A 119 3.15 6.29 8.22
N MET A 120 4.38 5.80 8.32
CA MET A 120 5.03 5.58 9.62
C MET A 120 5.24 6.93 10.34
N GLN A 121 4.99 6.94 11.65
CA GLN A 121 5.31 8.02 12.59
C GLN A 121 5.95 7.39 13.86
N PRO A 122 6.75 8.10 14.69
CA PRO A 122 7.05 9.54 14.63
C PRO A 122 7.93 9.93 13.45
N LEU A 123 8.02 11.24 13.22
CA LEU A 123 9.01 11.87 12.34
C LEU A 123 10.40 11.35 12.73
N SER A 124 11.03 10.56 11.86
CA SER A 124 12.36 9.97 11.99
C SER A 124 13.44 11.03 12.21
#